data_AF-A0A962Q5P5-F1
#
_entry.id   AF-A0A962Q5P5-F1
#
_cell.length_a   1.000
_cell.length_b   1.000
_cell.length_c   1.000
_cell.angle_alpha   90.00
_cell.angle_beta   90.00
_cell.angle_gamma   90.00
#
_symmetry.space_group_name_H-M   'P 1'
#
loop_
_entity.id
_entity.type
_entity.pdbx_description
1 polymer ?
#
loop_
_entity_poly.entity_id
_entity_poly.type
_entity_poly.pdbx_seq_one_letter_code
_entity_poly.pdbx_strand_id
1 'polypeptide(L)' 'MSRYWSDLVGQLMPYVPGEQPQHDTLVKLNTNENPYPPSPTVLAAIAQVSGDSLRLYPDPESTPLK' A
#
# COMPACT_ATOMS: atom_id res chain seq x y z
N MET A 1 28.38 2.85 -10.55
CA MET A 1 27.11 2.23 -10.96
C MET A 1 27.34 0.74 -11.17
N SER A 2 26.39 -0.11 -10.77
CA SER A 2 26.52 -1.57 -10.89
C SER A 2 26.65 -2.00 -12.35
N ARG A 3 27.59 -2.92 -12.66
CA ARG A 3 27.74 -3.50 -14.01
C ARG A 3 26.53 -4.32 -14.47
N TYR A 4 25.61 -4.63 -13.55
CA TYR A 4 24.40 -5.40 -13.83
C TYR A 4 23.20 -4.52 -14.16
N TRP A 5 23.36 -3.19 -14.12
CA TRP A 5 22.28 -2.26 -14.48
C TRP A 5 22.38 -1.92 -15.97
N SER A 6 21.21 -1.88 -16.62
CA SER A 6 21.12 -1.33 -17.96
C SER A 6 21.30 0.19 -17.93
N ASP A 7 21.71 0.77 -19.05
CA ASP A 7 21.87 2.22 -19.18
C ASP A 7 20.58 2.98 -18.86
N LEU A 8 19.42 2.39 -19.23
CA LEU A 8 18.10 2.96 -18.93
C LEU A 8 17.88 3.08 -17.42
N VAL A 9 18.11 1.98 -16.66
CA VAL A 9 17.94 1.98 -15.20
C VAL A 9 18.90 2.99 -14.56
N GLY A 10 20.11 3.13 -15.12
CA GLY A 10 21.09 4.08 -14.64
C GLY A 10 20.71 5.55 -14.78
N GLN A 11 19.75 5.88 -15.64
CA GLN A 11 19.28 7.24 -15.91
C GLN A 11 17.98 7.60 -15.18
N LEU A 12 17.32 6.61 -14.56
CA LEU A 12 16.08 6.86 -13.84
C LEU A 12 16.33 7.76 -12.62
N MET A 13 15.54 8.81 -12.49
CA MET A 13 15.38 9.51 -11.24
C MET A 13 14.31 8.79 -10.42
N PRO A 14 14.66 8.24 -9.24
CA PRO A 14 13.67 7.56 -8.41
C PRO A 14 12.60 8.54 -7.92
N TYR A 15 11.41 8.01 -7.65
CA TYR A 15 10.37 8.77 -6.95
C TYR A 15 10.91 9.22 -5.59
N VAL A 16 10.80 10.51 -5.32
CA VAL A 16 11.10 11.10 -4.02
C VAL A 16 9.77 11.46 -3.36
N PRO A 17 9.38 10.77 -2.28
CA PRO A 17 8.16 11.13 -1.54
C PRO A 17 8.30 12.53 -0.94
N GLY A 18 7.16 13.21 -0.77
CA GLY A 18 7.10 14.47 -0.05
C GLY A 18 7.46 14.30 1.44
N GLU A 19 7.65 15.42 2.12
CA GLU A 19 7.90 15.43 3.57
C GLU A 19 6.78 14.70 4.33
N GLN A 20 7.16 13.85 5.29
CA GLN A 20 6.23 13.17 6.20
C GLN A 20 6.71 13.33 7.65
N PRO A 21 6.20 14.35 8.38
CA PRO A 21 6.61 14.61 9.76
C PRO A 21 6.27 13.44 10.69
N GLN A 22 7.14 13.15 11.66
CA GLN A 22 6.95 12.11 12.68
C GLN A 22 6.86 12.76 14.07
N HIS A 23 5.69 13.32 14.38
CA HIS A 23 5.39 13.92 15.68
C HIS A 23 4.19 13.20 16.31
N ASP A 24 4.13 13.16 17.65
CA ASP A 24 3.05 12.49 18.39
C ASP A 24 1.67 13.12 18.15
N THR A 25 1.62 14.40 17.76
CA THR A 25 0.39 15.11 17.41
C THR A 25 0.59 15.87 16.10
N LEU A 26 -0.03 15.38 15.03
CA LEU A 26 0.05 15.95 13.69
C LEU A 26 -1.33 16.02 13.06
N VAL A 27 -1.70 17.19 12.52
CA VAL A 27 -2.81 17.30 11.57
C VAL A 27 -2.27 16.97 10.19
N LYS A 28 -2.51 15.74 9.73
CA LYS A 28 -1.93 15.20 8.49
C LYS A 28 -2.78 15.59 7.27
N LEU A 29 -2.20 16.36 6.34
CA LEU A 29 -2.89 16.88 5.15
C LEU A 29 -2.07 16.75 3.84
N ASN A 30 -0.99 15.97 3.86
CA ASN A 30 0.02 15.93 2.79
C ASN A 30 -0.09 14.73 1.83
N THR A 31 -0.90 13.70 2.13
CA THR A 31 -0.99 12.46 1.34
C THR A 31 -2.39 12.18 0.75
N ASN A 32 -3.32 13.14 0.82
CA ASN A 32 -4.71 13.02 0.32
C ASN A 32 -5.51 11.85 0.93
N GLU A 33 -5.19 11.47 2.17
CA GLU A 33 -5.93 10.43 2.88
C GLU A 33 -7.35 10.89 3.25
N ASN A 34 -8.28 9.93 3.29
CA ASN A 34 -9.63 10.19 3.74
C ASN A 34 -9.63 10.42 5.26
N PRO A 35 -10.22 11.51 5.78
CA PRO A 35 -10.29 11.76 7.22
C PRO A 35 -11.23 10.81 7.97
N TYR A 36 -12.13 10.11 7.26
CA TYR A 36 -13.12 9.21 7.85
C TYR A 36 -12.62 7.76 7.90
N PRO A 37 -13.08 6.97 8.88
CA PRO A 37 -12.80 5.54 8.92
C PRO A 37 -13.42 4.81 7.70
N PRO A 38 -12.91 3.62 7.35
CA PRO A 38 -13.53 2.77 6.34
C PRO A 38 -14.93 2.30 6.77
N SER A 39 -15.70 1.78 5.82
CA SER A 39 -17.01 1.20 6.12
C SER A 39 -16.92 0.08 7.17
N PRO A 40 -17.85 0.00 8.14
CA PRO A 40 -17.93 -1.13 9.07
C PRO A 40 -18.03 -2.50 8.38
N THR A 41 -18.61 -2.56 7.18
CA THR A 41 -18.69 -3.80 6.39
C THR A 41 -17.33 -4.27 5.89
N VAL A 42 -16.39 -3.34 5.62
CA VAL A 42 -15.01 -3.67 5.25
C VAL A 42 -14.29 -4.27 6.45
N LEU A 43 -14.44 -3.66 7.63
CA LEU A 43 -13.84 -4.19 8.87
C LEU A 43 -14.38 -5.58 9.19
N ALA A 44 -15.69 -5.80 9.03
CA ALA A 44 -16.30 -7.10 9.23
C ALA A 44 -15.76 -8.15 8.23
N ALA A 45 -15.63 -7.79 6.95
CA ALA A 45 -15.08 -8.70 5.94
C ALA A 45 -13.63 -9.11 6.23
N ILE A 46 -12.78 -8.16 6.65
CA ILE A 46 -11.39 -8.43 7.05
C ILE A 46 -11.35 -9.36 8.26
N ALA A 47 -12.20 -9.13 9.27
CA ALA A 47 -12.24 -9.95 10.48
C ALA A 47 -12.67 -11.41 10.23
N GLN A 48 -13.34 -11.70 9.11
CA GLN A 48 -13.76 -13.05 8.72
C GLN A 48 -12.65 -13.84 7.99
N VAL A 49 -11.51 -13.20 7.68
CA VAL A 49 -10.38 -13.89 7.04
C VAL A 49 -9.71 -14.80 8.07
N SER A 50 -9.76 -16.12 7.84
CA SER A 50 -9.13 -17.10 8.73
C SER A 50 -7.62 -17.14 8.53
N GLY A 51 -6.85 -17.38 9.60
CA GLY A 51 -5.40 -17.54 9.51
C GLY A 51 -4.98 -18.68 8.56
N ASP A 52 -5.79 -19.73 8.47
CA ASP A 52 -5.55 -20.86 7.56
C ASP A 52 -5.67 -20.49 6.08
N SER A 53 -6.44 -19.47 5.72
CA SER A 53 -6.54 -19.02 4.32
C SER A 53 -5.33 -18.18 3.92
N LEU A 54 -4.69 -17.49 4.87
CA LEU A 54 -3.50 -16.65 4.63
C LEU A 54 -2.26 -17.45 4.23
N ARG A 55 -2.24 -18.77 4.43
CA ARG A 55 -1.15 -19.64 3.94
C ARG A 55 -1.23 -19.90 2.43
N LEU A 56 -2.38 -19.61 1.82
CA LEU A 56 -2.64 -19.82 0.41
C LEU A 56 -2.45 -18.50 -0.35
N TYR A 57 -2.02 -18.59 -1.61
CA TYR A 57 -2.05 -17.44 -2.50
C TYR A 57 -3.50 -16.98 -2.72
N PRO A 58 -3.74 -15.66 -2.88
CA PRO A 58 -5.07 -15.14 -3.23
C PRO A 58 -5.48 -15.59 -4.64
N ASP A 59 -6.75 -15.37 -4.99
CA ASP A 59 -7.22 -15.55 -6.37
C ASP A 59 -6.38 -14.63 -7.31
N PRO A 60 -5.58 -15.20 -8.23
CA PRO A 60 -4.70 -14.41 -9.10
C PRO A 60 -5.46 -13.43 -9.99
N GLU A 61 -6.73 -13.71 -10.29
CA GLU A 61 -7.56 -12.87 -11.15
C GLU A 61 -8.45 -11.90 -10.36
N SER A 62 -8.45 -12.00 -9.03
CA SER A 62 -9.34 -11.21 -8.16
C SER A 62 -10.80 -11.26 -8.64
N THR A 63 -11.25 -12.44 -9.10
CA THR A 63 -12.56 -12.64 -9.73
C THR A 63 -13.72 -12.06 -8.92
N PRO A 64 -13.75 -12.14 -7.57
CA PRO A 64 -14.83 -11.54 -6.78
C PRO A 64 -14.87 -10.01 -6.74
N LEU A 65 -13.85 -9.31 -7.25
CA LEU A 65 -13.71 -7.85 -7.23
C LEU A 65 -14.01 -7.19 -8.60
N LYS A 66 -14.30 -7.99 -9.64
CA LYS A 66 -14.71 -7.51 -10.97
C LYS A 66 -16.22 -7.21 -10.97
#